data_AF-A0A952EM87-F1
#
_entry.id   AF-A0A952EM87-F1
#
_cell.length_a   1.000
_cell.length_b   1.000
_cell.length_c   1.000
_cell.angle_alpha   90.00
_cell.angle_beta   90.00
_cell.angle_gamma   90.00
#
_symmetry.space_group_name_H-M   'P 1'
#
loop_
_entity.id
_entity.type
_entity.pdbx_description
1 polymer ?
#
loop_
_entity_poly.entity_id
_entity_poly.type
_entity_poly.pdbx_seq_one_letter_code
_entity_poly.pdbx_strand_id
1 'polypeptide(L)'
;MNEIQVKYRDWELFSDRETTEQTYSEFENSGAESCGCDYCKNYIAQRETVFPDDIKELFKKLGIDYMKEIEISEFAKLENGLHYYNGWFHFKGDKGLYNSITKWWLHV
;
A
#
# COMPACT_ATOMS: atom_id res chain seq x y z
N MET A 1 22.87 3.50 -0.60
CA MET A 1 21.79 3.34 0.38
C MET A 1 21.61 4.66 1.08
N ASN A 2 20.57 5.40 0.67
CA ASN A 2 20.16 6.65 1.30
C ASN A 2 18.98 6.32 2.22
N GLU A 3 19.29 5.93 3.45
CA GLU A 3 18.29 5.67 4.48
C GLU A 3 17.62 7.00 4.90
N ILE A 4 16.31 6.95 5.09
CA ILE A 4 15.55 8.00 5.73
C ILE A 4 14.74 7.45 6.90
N GLN A 5 14.67 8.23 7.97
CA GLN A 5 13.74 7.99 9.07
C GLN A 5 12.42 8.70 8.77
N VAL A 6 11.32 7.94 8.78
CA VAL A 6 9.96 8.44 8.61
C VAL A 6 9.20 8.25 9.91
N LYS A 7 8.76 9.35 10.51
CA LYS A 7 7.87 9.32 11.68
C LYS A 7 6.42 9.41 11.24
N TYR A 8 5.57 8.55 11.78
CA TYR A 8 4.14 8.58 11.55
C TYR A 8 3.41 8.17 12.83
N ARG A 9 2.74 9.14 13.47
CA ARG A 9 2.16 8.98 14.81
C ARG A 9 3.26 8.47 15.77
N ASP A 10 3.01 7.36 16.47
CA ASP A 10 3.96 6.76 17.40
C ASP A 10 4.98 5.80 16.73
N TRP A 11 4.95 5.70 15.40
CA TRP A 11 5.80 4.80 14.64
C TRP A 11 7.05 5.51 14.13
N GLU A 12 8.19 4.84 14.25
CA GLU A 12 9.43 5.20 13.59
C GLU A 12 9.77 4.12 12.56
N LEU A 13 9.79 4.52 11.29
CA LEU A 13 10.04 3.64 10.15
C LEU A 13 11.36 4.04 9.49
N PHE A 14 12.12 3.05 9.04
CA PHE A 14 13.38 3.25 8.34
C PHE A 14 13.23 2.71 6.92
N SER A 15 13.46 3.56 5.94
CA SER A 15 13.23 3.23 4.53
C SER A 15 14.45 3.60 3.68
N ASP A 16 14.86 2.68 2.79
CA ASP A 16 15.61 3.02 1.58
C ASP A 16 14.59 3.42 0.52
N ARG A 17 14.27 4.73 0.52
CA ARG A 17 13.23 5.30 -0.35
C ARG A 17 13.56 5.14 -1.82
N GLU A 18 14.82 5.38 -2.20
CA GLU A 18 15.26 5.30 -3.58
C GLU A 18 15.12 3.89 -4.14
N THR A 19 15.56 2.88 -3.38
CA THR A 19 15.39 1.47 -3.78
C THR A 19 13.91 1.10 -3.86
N THR A 20 13.09 1.59 -2.92
CA THR A 20 11.64 1.34 -2.93
C THR A 20 10.99 1.92 -4.19
N GLU A 21 11.24 3.20 -4.50
CA GLU A 21 10.71 3.87 -5.71
C GLU A 21 11.16 3.15 -6.99
N GLN A 22 12.43 2.73 -7.06
CA GLN A 22 12.94 1.95 -8.19
C GLN A 22 12.19 0.64 -8.36
N THR A 23 12.01 -0.13 -7.27
CA THR A 23 11.26 -1.39 -7.32
C THR A 23 9.82 -1.17 -7.80
N TYR A 24 9.11 -0.15 -7.29
CA TYR A 24 7.76 0.18 -7.76
C TYR A 24 7.69 0.61 -9.23
N SER A 25 8.77 1.19 -9.77
CA SER A 25 8.84 1.57 -11.18
C SER A 25 8.99 0.37 -12.13
N GLU A 26 9.47 -0.77 -11.64
CA GLU A 26 9.71 -1.98 -12.44
C GLU A 26 8.43 -2.79 -12.74
N PHE A 27 7.38 -2.64 -11.92
CA PHE A 27 6.10 -3.32 -12.16
C PHE A 27 5.20 -2.50 -13.08
N GLU A 28 4.68 -3.11 -14.15
CA GLU A 28 3.69 -2.48 -15.01
C GLU A 28 2.30 -2.45 -14.35
N ASN A 29 1.92 -3.54 -13.68
CA ASN A 29 0.59 -3.73 -13.09
C ASN A 29 0.70 -4.00 -11.59
N SER A 30 -0.28 -3.51 -10.82
CA SER A 30 -0.53 -3.87 -9.42
C SER A 30 -0.99 -5.33 -9.26
N GLY A 31 -1.02 -5.81 -8.01
CA GLY A 31 -1.59 -7.11 -7.68
C GLY A 31 -3.09 -7.20 -8.05
N ALA A 32 -3.87 -6.15 -7.80
CA ALA A 32 -5.28 -6.14 -8.16
C ALA A 32 -5.49 -6.15 -9.68
N GLU A 33 -4.68 -5.38 -10.43
CA GLU A 33 -4.74 -5.35 -11.91
C GLU A 33 -4.34 -6.70 -12.51
N SER A 34 -3.34 -7.36 -11.92
CA SER A 34 -2.90 -8.69 -12.37
C SER A 34 -3.92 -9.78 -12.06
N CYS A 35 -4.68 -9.65 -10.96
CA CYS A 35 -5.72 -10.62 -10.59
C CYS A 35 -7.01 -10.46 -11.39
N GLY A 36 -7.57 -9.24 -11.46
CA GLY A 36 -8.76 -8.94 -12.25
C GLY A 36 -10.09 -9.54 -11.76
N CYS A 37 -10.16 -10.12 -10.56
CA CYS A 37 -11.43 -10.58 -9.98
C CYS A 37 -12.35 -9.40 -9.62
N ASP A 38 -13.63 -9.67 -9.36
CA ASP A 38 -14.61 -8.60 -9.11
C ASP A 38 -14.27 -7.75 -7.88
N TYR A 39 -13.71 -8.36 -6.84
CA TYR A 39 -13.25 -7.64 -5.66
C TYR A 39 -12.06 -6.73 -5.98
N CYS A 40 -11.11 -7.19 -6.80
CA CYS A 40 -9.96 -6.38 -7.24
C CYS A 40 -10.42 -5.22 -8.13
N LYS A 41 -11.38 -5.45 -9.03
CA LYS A 41 -11.97 -4.39 -9.85
C LYS A 41 -12.68 -3.33 -9.01
N ASN A 42 -13.43 -3.75 -7.99
CA ASN A 42 -14.08 -2.83 -7.06
C ASN A 42 -13.05 -1.98 -6.30
N TYR A 43 -11.96 -2.59 -5.81
CA TYR A 43 -10.86 -1.84 -5.20
C TYR A 43 -10.20 -0.85 -6.18
N ILE A 44 -9.86 -1.28 -7.40
CA ILE A 44 -9.25 -0.41 -8.44
C ILE A 44 -10.14 0.80 -8.72
N ALA A 45 -11.46 0.63 -8.75
CA ALA A 45 -12.40 1.73 -8.99
C ALA A 45 -12.39 2.79 -7.88
N GLN A 46 -11.86 2.48 -6.69
CA GLN A 46 -11.91 3.36 -5.52
C GLN A 46 -10.51 3.73 -4.98
N ARG A 47 -9.43 3.06 -5.40
CA ARG A 47 -8.08 3.18 -4.81
C ARG A 47 -7.50 4.62 -4.79
N GLU A 48 -7.98 5.51 -5.65
CA GLU A 48 -7.55 6.92 -5.67
C GLU A 48 -8.07 7.72 -4.47
N THR A 49 -9.24 7.36 -3.94
CA THR A 49 -9.97 8.14 -2.93
C THR A 49 -9.99 7.49 -1.55
N VAL A 50 -9.56 6.23 -1.44
CA VAL A 50 -9.70 5.43 -0.22
C VAL A 50 -8.67 5.76 0.87
N PHE A 51 -7.54 6.36 0.49
CA PHE A 51 -6.50 6.74 1.45
C PHE A 51 -6.64 8.20 1.87
N PRO A 52 -6.68 8.49 3.19
CA PRO A 52 -6.53 9.84 3.71
C PRO A 52 -5.19 10.47 3.32
N ASP A 53 -5.13 11.81 3.31
CA ASP A 53 -3.94 12.55 2.86
C ASP A 53 -2.69 12.26 3.70
N ASP A 54 -2.83 12.03 5.01
CA ASP A 54 -1.69 11.68 5.88
C ASP A 54 -1.08 10.31 5.51
N ILE A 55 -1.90 9.39 5.00
CA ILE A 55 -1.45 8.08 4.51
C ILE A 55 -0.76 8.22 3.15
N LYS A 56 -1.32 9.03 2.25
CA LYS A 56 -0.67 9.33 0.96
C LYS A 56 0.71 9.95 1.16
N GLU A 57 0.83 10.88 2.11
CA GLU A 57 2.11 11.47 2.48
C GLU A 57 3.05 10.47 3.16
N LEU A 58 2.54 9.51 3.95
CA LEU A 58 3.34 8.41 4.48
C LEU A 58 3.90 7.52 3.36
N PHE A 59 3.07 7.08 2.41
CA PHE A 59 3.50 6.28 1.27
C PHE A 59 4.56 6.98 0.45
N LYS A 60 4.33 8.25 0.11
CA LYS A 60 5.29 9.09 -0.59
C LYS A 60 6.63 9.20 0.16
N LYS A 61 6.60 9.39 1.49
CA LYS A 61 7.82 9.41 2.30
C LYS A 61 8.55 8.07 2.28
N LEU A 62 7.85 6.94 2.23
CA LEU A 62 8.44 5.61 2.16
C LEU A 62 8.86 5.19 0.75
N GLY A 63 8.55 5.99 -0.27
CA GLY A 63 8.79 5.65 -1.68
C GLY A 63 7.80 4.65 -2.27
N ILE A 64 6.67 4.43 -1.60
CA ILE A 64 5.60 3.53 -2.05
C ILE A 64 4.71 4.25 -3.07
N ASP A 65 4.49 3.62 -4.22
CA ASP A 65 3.38 3.96 -5.11
C ASP A 65 2.11 3.25 -4.62
N TYR A 66 1.19 4.02 -4.03
CA TYR A 66 -0.03 3.45 -3.45
C TYR A 66 -1.03 2.92 -4.48
N MET A 67 -0.80 3.20 -5.77
CA MET A 67 -1.59 2.65 -6.88
C MET A 67 -1.10 1.27 -7.30
N LYS A 68 0.02 0.79 -6.74
CA LYS A 68 0.70 -0.45 -7.12
C LYS A 68 0.83 -1.42 -5.95
N GLU A 69 -0.23 -1.60 -5.20
CA GLU A 69 -0.25 -2.58 -4.12
C GLU A 69 0.11 -3.99 -4.61
N ILE A 70 0.73 -4.77 -3.73
CA ILE A 70 1.22 -6.13 -4.06
C ILE A 70 0.09 -7.13 -3.95
N GLU A 71 -0.77 -6.95 -2.96
CA GLU A 71 -1.94 -7.81 -2.72
C GLU A 71 -3.09 -7.00 -2.14
N ILE A 72 -4.29 -7.28 -2.66
CA ILE A 72 -5.56 -6.86 -2.09
C ILE A 72 -6.46 -8.07 -1.97
N SER A 73 -7.09 -8.22 -0.80
CA SER A 73 -8.12 -9.22 -0.57
C SER A 73 -9.35 -8.58 0.07
N GLU A 74 -10.52 -9.00 -0.41
CA GLU A 74 -11.76 -8.74 0.31
C GLU A 74 -11.79 -9.62 1.55
N PHE A 75 -12.18 -9.01 2.67
CA PHE A 75 -12.24 -9.65 3.97
C PHE A 75 -13.68 -9.97 4.38
N ALA A 76 -14.59 -9.02 4.18
CA ALA A 76 -15.99 -9.18 4.52
C ALA A 76 -16.87 -8.13 3.85
N LYS A 77 -18.06 -8.56 3.44
CA LYS A 77 -19.15 -7.67 3.05
C LYS A 77 -19.93 -7.21 4.29
N LEU A 78 -20.23 -5.93 4.35
CA LEU A 78 -20.98 -5.28 5.42
C LEU A 78 -22.47 -5.21 5.10
N GLU A 79 -23.29 -5.06 6.15
CA GLU A 79 -24.75 -4.96 6.04
C GLU A 79 -25.20 -3.79 5.17
N ASN A 80 -24.43 -2.70 5.14
CA ASN A 80 -24.70 -1.53 4.31
C ASN A 80 -24.26 -1.70 2.83
N GLY A 81 -23.76 -2.87 2.46
CA GLY A 81 -23.34 -3.20 1.10
C GLY A 81 -21.88 -2.85 0.77
N LEU A 82 -21.17 -2.16 1.66
CA LEU A 82 -19.73 -1.91 1.52
C LEU A 82 -18.93 -3.18 1.81
N HIS A 83 -17.69 -3.22 1.35
CA HIS A 83 -16.75 -4.31 1.55
C HIS A 83 -15.53 -3.84 2.35
N TYR A 84 -15.08 -4.69 3.25
CA TYR A 84 -13.79 -4.55 3.91
C TYR A 84 -12.69 -5.15 3.05
N TYR A 85 -11.65 -4.37 2.83
CA TYR A 85 -10.44 -4.82 2.15
C TYR A 85 -9.24 -4.83 3.10
N ASN A 86 -8.34 -5.78 2.86
CA ASN A 86 -6.97 -5.78 3.36
C ASN A 86 -6.02 -5.55 2.19
N GLY A 87 -4.98 -4.73 2.39
CA GLY A 87 -3.96 -4.45 1.39
C GLY A 87 -2.54 -4.55 1.92
N TRP A 88 -1.64 -4.93 1.03
CA TRP A 88 -0.20 -5.08 1.31
C TRP A 88 0.63 -4.16 0.43
N PHE A 89 1.46 -3.34 1.09
CA PHE A 89 2.46 -2.49 0.49
C PHE A 89 3.81 -2.78 1.13
N HIS A 90 4.84 -2.93 0.29
CA HIS A 90 6.19 -3.24 0.75
C HIS A 90 7.09 -2.04 0.56
N PHE A 91 8.01 -1.83 1.50
CA PHE A 91 9.10 -0.89 1.31
C PHE A 91 10.40 -1.53 1.80
N LYS A 92 11.51 -1.08 1.23
CA LYS A 92 12.82 -1.56 1.62
C LYS A 92 13.23 -0.91 2.94
N GLY A 93 13.44 -1.69 4.00
CA GLY A 93 14.07 -1.22 5.24
C GLY A 93 15.60 -1.39 5.22
N ASP A 94 16.26 -0.99 6.32
CA ASP A 94 17.69 -1.25 6.52
C ASP A 94 17.97 -2.67 7.05
N LYS A 95 19.16 -3.19 6.73
CA LYS A 95 19.74 -4.48 7.15
C LYS A 95 18.93 -5.74 6.82
N GLY A 96 18.47 -5.83 5.57
CA GLY A 96 17.89 -7.07 5.05
C GLY A 96 16.53 -7.44 5.64
N LEU A 97 15.93 -6.59 6.48
CA LEU A 97 14.56 -6.73 6.94
C LEU A 97 13.61 -6.09 5.92
N TYR A 98 12.71 -6.92 5.36
CA TYR A 98 11.55 -6.43 4.64
C TYR A 98 10.52 -5.93 5.65
N ASN A 99 10.28 -4.62 5.67
CA ASN A 99 9.21 -4.05 6.46
C ASN A 99 7.98 -3.89 5.55
N SER A 100 6.83 -4.34 6.03
CA SER A 100 5.54 -4.20 5.35
C SER A 100 4.62 -3.36 6.20
N ILE A 101 3.89 -2.44 5.59
CA ILE A 101 2.75 -1.84 6.27
C ILE A 101 1.62 -2.85 6.16
N THR A 102 1.32 -3.47 7.29
CA THR A 102 0.27 -4.48 7.39
C THR A 102 -0.95 -3.83 8.00
N LYS A 103 -2.05 -3.84 7.23
CA LYS A 103 -3.42 -3.53 7.65
C LYS A 103 -3.84 -2.07 7.51
N TRP A 104 -4.55 -1.80 6.42
CA TRP A 104 -5.42 -0.64 6.25
C TRP A 104 -6.87 -1.13 6.22
N TRP A 105 -7.73 -0.53 7.03
CA TRP A 105 -9.16 -0.79 6.98
C TRP A 105 -9.76 0.13 5.93
N LEU A 106 -10.19 -0.46 4.81
CA LEU A 106 -10.86 0.24 3.74
C LEU A 106 -12.32 -0.19 3.73
N HIS A 107 -13.25 0.77 3.88
CA HIS A 107 -14.66 0.57 3.58
C HIS A 107 -14.89 0.95 2.12
N VAL A 108 -15.08 -0.03 1.25
CA VAL A 108 -15.20 0.19 -0.20
C VAL A 108 -16.44 -0.50 -0.74
#